data_AF-A0A9E5T604-F1
#
_entry.id   AF-A0A9E5T604-F1
#
_cell.length_a   1.000
_cell.length_b   1.000
_cell.length_c   1.000
_cell.angle_alpha   90.00
_cell.angle_beta   90.00
_cell.angle_gamma   90.00
#
_symmetry.space_group_name_H-M   'P 1'
#
loop_
_entity.id
_entity.type
_entity.pdbx_description
1 polymer ?
#
loop_
_entity_poly.entity_id
_entity_poly.type
_entity_poly.pdbx_seq_one_letter_code
_entity_poly.pdbx_strand_id
1 'polypeptide(L)' 'GDFIEDTSADSPAQSAAHAMLTDQMSKVLSTLTRREEKVIRLRFGLGDGTPRTLEEVGSIFQVTRERVRQIEAKALR' A
#
# COMPACT_ATOMS: atom_id res chain seq x y z
N GLY A 1 -40.79 -13.80 -9.01
CA GLY A 1 -39.61 -13.07 -9.50
C GLY A 1 -38.62 -13.10 -8.36
N ASP A 2 -37.53 -13.84 -8.54
CA ASP A 2 -36.52 -14.01 -7.52
C ASP A 2 -35.53 -12.85 -7.62
N PHE A 3 -35.47 -12.02 -6.58
CA PHE A 3 -34.66 -10.80 -6.54
C PHE A 3 -33.27 -11.21 -6.04
N ILE A 4 -32.33 -11.37 -6.96
CA ILE A 4 -30.92 -11.54 -6.59
C ILE A 4 -30.39 -10.14 -6.30
N GLU A 5 -30.29 -9.76 -5.02
CA GLU A 5 -29.50 -8.60 -4.61
C GLU A 5 -28.04 -8.90 -4.90
N ASP A 6 -27.53 -8.29 -5.96
CA ASP A 6 -26.12 -8.33 -6.30
C ASP A 6 -25.36 -7.48 -5.27
N THR A 7 -24.95 -8.12 -4.18
CA THR A 7 -24.17 -7.53 -3.08
C THR A 7 -22.71 -7.24 -3.47
N SER A 8 -22.37 -7.34 -4.77
CA SER A 8 -21.01 -7.20 -5.29
C SER A 8 -20.66 -5.81 -5.84
N ALA A 9 -21.61 -4.86 -5.87
CA ALA A 9 -21.33 -3.49 -6.28
C ALA A 9 -20.96 -2.62 -5.07
N ASP A 10 -19.67 -2.28 -4.93
CA ASP A 10 -19.23 -1.26 -3.99
C ASP A 10 -20.10 -0.01 -4.15
N SER A 11 -20.78 0.40 -3.07
CA SER A 11 -21.62 1.60 -3.10
C SER A 11 -20.80 2.80 -3.59
N PRO A 12 -21.42 3.81 -4.24
CA PRO A 12 -20.70 5.02 -4.67
C PRO A 12 -19.91 5.68 -3.53
N ALA A 13 -20.41 5.58 -2.29
CA ALA A 13 -19.72 6.04 -1.09
C ALA A 13 -18.47 5.20 -0.75
N GLN A 14 -18.55 3.87 -0.83
CA GLN A 14 -17.40 2.98 -0.64
C GLN A 14 -16.36 3.17 -1.74
N SER A 15 -16.79 3.25 -3.00
CA SER A 15 -15.92 3.54 -4.14
C SER A 15 -15.20 4.89 -3.98
N ALA A 16 -15.91 5.94 -3.56
CA ALA A 16 -15.31 7.24 -3.30
C ALA A 16 -14.30 7.20 -2.13
N ALA A 17 -14.64 6.50 -1.04
CA ALA A 17 -13.72 6.31 0.08
C ALA A 17 -12.45 5.54 -0.34
N HIS A 18 -12.59 4.48 -1.13
CA HIS A 18 -11.47 3.72 -1.68
C HIS A 18 -10.58 4.57 -2.59
N ALA A 19 -11.19 5.39 -3.45
CA ALA A 19 -10.46 6.32 -4.32
C ALA A 19 -9.70 7.37 -3.51
N MET A 20 -10.30 7.94 -2.46
CA MET A 20 -9.64 8.89 -1.56
C MET A 20 -8.45 8.27 -0.83
N LEU A 21 -8.59 7.04 -0.31
CA LEU A 21 -7.50 6.30 0.32
C LEU A 21 -6.35 6.04 -0.68
N THR A 22 -6.69 5.60 -1.89
CA THR A 22 -5.71 5.32 -2.95
C THR A 22 -4.96 6.59 -3.38
N ASP A 23 -5.64 7.73 -3.45
CA ASP A 23 -5.05 9.03 -3.76
C ASP A 23 -4.09 9.52 -2.65
N GLN A 24 -4.49 9.41 -1.38
CA GLN A 24 -3.61 9.74 -0.26
C GLN A 24 -2.36 8.87 -0.23
N MET A 25 -2.50 7.57 -0.48
CA MET A 25 -1.36 6.66 -0.60
C MET A 25 -0.48 7.04 -1.78
N SER A 26 -1.07 7.36 -2.95
CA SER A 26 -0.31 7.79 -4.12
C SER A 26 0.48 9.08 -3.87
N LYS A 27 -0.09 10.05 -3.12
CA LYS A 27 0.61 11.27 -2.70
C LYS A 27 1.83 10.97 -1.82
N VAL A 28 1.67 10.11 -0.81
CA VAL A 28 2.79 9.67 0.03
C VAL A 28 3.87 8.98 -0.80
N LEU A 29 3.46 8.01 -1.62
CA LEU A 29 4.37 7.26 -2.50
C LEU A 29 5.10 8.16 -3.50
N SER A 30 4.49 9.26 -3.94
CA SER A 30 5.12 10.23 -4.85
C SER A 30 6.30 10.99 -4.24
N THR A 31 6.38 11.08 -2.90
CA THR A 31 7.52 11.70 -2.18
C THR A 31 8.73 10.75 -2.05
N LEU A 32 8.51 9.48 -2.37
CA LEU A 32 9.49 8.42 -2.30
C LEU A 32 10.13 8.21 -3.67
N THR A 33 11.38 7.76 -3.68
CA THR A 33 11.97 7.29 -4.93
C THR A 33 11.28 6.01 -5.40
N ARG A 34 11.34 5.67 -6.69
CA ARG A 34 10.76 4.43 -7.24
C ARG A 34 11.20 3.15 -6.50
N ARG A 35 12.38 3.16 -5.88
CA ARG A 35 12.89 2.05 -5.06
C ARG A 35 12.25 2.04 -3.67
N GLU A 36 12.12 3.21 -3.04
CA GLU A 36 11.46 3.40 -1.74
C GLU A 36 9.95 3.12 -1.83
N GLU A 37 9.28 3.53 -2.91
CA GLU A 37 7.89 3.18 -3.19
C GLU A 37 7.70 1.66 -3.20
N LYS A 38 8.56 0.92 -3.90
CA LYS A 38 8.49 -0.55 -3.95
C LYS A 38 8.72 -1.19 -2.58
N VAL A 39 9.61 -0.62 -1.76
CA VAL A 39 9.85 -1.04 -0.37
C VAL A 39 8.56 -0.92 0.44
N ILE A 40 7.86 0.22 0.35
CA ILE A 40 6.58 0.46 1.04
C ILE A 40 5.49 -0.46 0.49
N ARG A 41 5.40 -0.62 -0.84
CA ARG A 41 4.42 -1.54 -1.44
C ARG A 41 4.58 -2.96 -0.92
N LEU A 42 5.79 -3.50 -0.88
CA LEU A 42 6.05 -4.84 -0.33
C LEU A 42 5.85 -4.91 1.19
N ARG A 43 6.16 -3.84 1.92
CA ARG A 43 5.96 -3.77 3.37
C ARG A 43 4.48 -3.89 3.75
N PHE A 44 3.62 -3.19 3.01
CA PHE A 44 2.17 -3.11 3.28
C PHE A 44 1.32 -4.05 2.41
N GLY A 45 1.94 -4.85 1.53
CA GLY A 45 1.21 -5.75 0.63
C GLY A 45 0.40 -5.03 -0.46
N LEU A 46 0.84 -3.84 -0.87
CA LEU A 46 0.13 -3.00 -1.84
C LEU A 46 0.33 -3.53 -3.26
N GLY A 47 -0.63 -4.33 -3.70
CA GLY A 47 -0.70 -4.92 -5.03
C GLY A 47 -0.70 -6.44 -5.02
N ASP A 48 0.06 -7.06 -4.11
CA ASP A 48 0.14 -8.52 -3.94
C ASP A 48 -0.64 -9.05 -2.72
N GLY A 49 -1.21 -8.15 -1.90
CA GLY A 49 -2.01 -8.47 -0.72
C GLY A 49 -1.21 -9.09 0.42
N THR A 50 0.12 -9.20 0.28
CA THR A 50 0.96 -9.94 1.23
C THR A 50 1.97 -9.00 1.88
N PRO A 51 1.71 -8.51 3.11
CA PRO A 51 2.65 -7.65 3.81
C PRO A 51 3.91 -8.44 4.19
N ARG A 52 5.07 -7.83 3.98
CA ARG A 52 6.38 -8.40 4.36
C ARG A 52 6.98 -7.68 5.55
N THR A 53 7.85 -8.36 6.30
CA THR A 53 8.57 -7.79 7.43
C THR A 53 9.72 -6.87 6.98
N LEU A 54 10.23 -6.02 7.89
CA LEU A 54 11.37 -5.15 7.61
C LEU A 54 12.62 -5.93 7.16
N GLU A 55 12.82 -7.13 7.71
CA GLU A 55 13.94 -8.01 7.41
C GLU A 55 13.80 -8.64 6.02
N GLU A 56 12.61 -9.13 5.67
CA GLU A 56 12.34 -9.68 4.35
C GLU A 56 12.49 -8.61 3.26
N VAL A 57 11.92 -7.43 3.48
CA VAL A 57 12.05 -6.31 2.56
C VAL A 57 13.51 -5.86 2.48
N GLY A 58 14.21 -5.79 3.62
CA GLY A 58 15.64 -5.50 3.64
C GLY A 58 16.47 -6.47 2.80
N SER A 59 16.20 -7.78 2.95
CA SER A 59 16.84 -8.84 2.17
C SER A 59 16.56 -8.72 0.67
N ILE A 60 15.31 -8.51 0.26
CA ILE A 60 14.90 -8.35 -1.15
C ILE A 60 15.58 -7.14 -1.81
N PHE A 61 15.67 -6.02 -1.10
CA PHE A 61 16.25 -4.78 -1.64
C PHE A 61 17.75 -4.64 -1.39
N GLN A 62 18.38 -5.62 -0.74
CA GLN A 62 19.79 -5.57 -0.29
C GLN A 62 20.08 -4.31 0.53
N VAL A 63 19.17 -3.97 1.45
CA VAL A 63 19.30 -2.85 2.37
C VAL A 63 19.18 -3.33 3.81
N THR A 64 19.71 -2.56 4.74
CA THR A 64 19.58 -2.88 6.15
C THR A 64 18.13 -2.70 6.62
N ARG A 65 17.75 -3.46 7.65
CA ARG A 65 16.46 -3.29 8.36
C ARG A 65 16.19 -1.84 8.74
N GLU A 66 17.23 -1.15 9.23
CA GLU A 66 17.13 0.26 9.63
C GLU A 66 16.83 1.18 8.44
N ARG A 67 17.38 0.89 7.26
CA ARG A 67 17.05 1.66 6.06
C ARG A 67 15.58 1.52 5.68
N VAL A 68 15.01 0.32 5.78
CA VAL A 68 13.58 0.09 5.55
C VAL A 68 12.73 0.88 6.54
N ARG A 69 13.11 0.86 7.83
CA ARG A 69 12.43 1.65 8.88
C ARG A 69 12.46 3.16 8.60
N GLN A 70 13.59 3.70 8.14
CA GLN A 70 13.69 5.12 7.76
C GLN A 70 12.76 5.48 6.61
N ILE A 71 12.63 4.60 5.61
CA ILE A 71 11.73 4.80 4.47
C ILE A 71 10.27 4.76 4.94
N GLU A 72 9.93 3.85 5.84
CA GLU A 72 8.59 3.78 6.46
C GLU A 72 8.27 5.04 7.26
N ALA A 73 9.21 5.52 8.08
CA ALA A 73 9.05 6.77 8.83
C ALA A 73 8.90 8.00 7.90
N LYS A 74 9.58 7.99 6.75
CA LYS A 74 9.44 9.05 5.74
C LYS A 74 8.07 9.00 5.05
N ALA A 75 7.52 7.80 4.84
CA ALA A 75 6.20 7.61 4.23
C ALA A 75 5.04 7.97 5.18
N LEU A 76 5.21 7.73 6.49
CA LEU A 76 4.19 8.01 7.50
C LEU A 76 4.24 9.44 8.07
N ARG A 77 5.11 10.30 7.53
CA ARG A 77 5.30 11.69 7.95
C ARG A 77 4.69 12.66 6.96
#